data_AF-G0QVX9-F1
#
_entry.id   AF-G0QVX9-F1
#
_cell.length_a   1.000
_cell.length_b   1.000
_cell.length_c   1.000
_cell.angle_alpha   90.00
_cell.angle_beta   90.00
_cell.angle_gamma   90.00
#
_symmetry.space_group_name_H-M   'P 1'
#
loop_
_entity.id
_entity.type
_entity.pdbx_description
1 polymer ?
#
loop_
_entity_poly.entity_id
_entity_poly.type
_entity_poly.pdbx_seq_one_letter_code
_entity_poly.pdbx_strand_id
1 'polypeptide(L)'
;MKDYNDKIYNKRDENGNIITGPKNFLTNPTKQGQGNTTIGHLFNHVNYENDPYNREKEMDKNERAIHKSKILDLKKPFINSKHGQGIFNPDRIVYGLDRPITEGIKRTYNYPGVQHPKAFKNADIPKKGYNKTIQKFPFYSEEGDVPRAWKKTIPSMTQRAWIFHTRGTLSKPCPSIVSMSLNKNKISQFRR
;
A
#
# COMPACT_ATOMS: atom_id res chain seq x y z
N MET A 1 4.19 73.60 -38.01
CA MET A 1 5.07 72.41 -38.01
C MET A 1 6.31 72.78 -37.21
N LYS A 2 6.76 71.93 -36.28
CA LYS A 2 7.90 72.23 -35.40
C LYS A 2 9.10 71.45 -35.94
N ASP A 3 10.07 72.15 -36.52
CA ASP A 3 11.23 71.53 -37.13
C ASP A 3 12.10 70.90 -36.04
N TYR A 4 12.30 69.58 -36.12
CA TYR A 4 13.16 68.84 -35.19
C TYR A 4 14.61 69.10 -35.59
N ASN A 5 15.37 69.69 -34.65
CA ASN A 5 16.79 69.92 -34.82
C ASN A 5 17.54 68.76 -34.16
N ASP A 6 17.99 67.80 -34.97
CA ASP A 6 18.73 66.64 -34.48
C ASP A 6 20.08 67.11 -33.95
N LYS A 7 20.23 67.07 -32.62
CA LYS A 7 21.50 67.39 -31.96
C LYS A 7 22.53 66.31 -32.32
N ILE A 8 23.50 66.67 -33.15
CA ILE A 8 24.65 65.83 -33.49
C ILE A 8 25.65 65.92 -32.34
N TYR A 9 25.88 64.81 -31.64
CA TYR A 9 26.91 64.70 -30.61
C TYR A 9 28.15 64.00 -31.18
N ASN A 10 29.32 64.63 -31.05
CA ASN A 10 30.60 64.00 -31.39
C ASN A 10 30.92 62.90 -30.37
N LYS A 11 30.87 61.63 -30.81
CA LYS A 11 31.15 60.45 -29.98
C LYS A 11 32.59 59.93 -30.16
N ARG A 12 33.52 60.77 -30.59
CA ARG A 12 34.92 60.38 -30.85
C ARG A 12 35.89 61.21 -30.01
N ASP A 13 36.88 60.55 -29.44
CA ASP A 13 38.01 61.16 -28.74
C ASP A 13 38.99 61.80 -29.73
N GLU A 14 39.94 62.58 -29.21
CA GLU A 14 41.01 63.26 -29.96
C GLU A 14 41.89 62.30 -30.79
N ASN A 15 41.97 61.03 -30.37
CA ASN A 15 42.69 59.96 -31.09
C ASN A 15 41.81 59.20 -32.11
N GLY A 16 40.57 59.65 -32.34
CA GLY A 16 39.63 59.04 -33.29
C GLY A 16 38.86 57.82 -32.77
N ASN A 17 39.07 57.42 -31.52
CA ASN A 17 38.39 56.29 -30.89
C ASN A 17 36.96 56.66 -30.47
N ILE A 18 36.02 55.72 -30.56
CA ILE A 18 34.61 55.95 -30.20
C ILE A 18 34.46 55.89 -28.67
N ILE A 19 33.98 56.98 -28.07
CA ILE A 19 33.64 57.05 -26.63
C ILE A 19 32.42 56.17 -26.42
N THR A 20 32.65 54.96 -25.95
CA THR A 20 31.58 54.01 -25.65
C THR A 20 31.24 54.16 -24.16
N GLY A 21 29.96 54.36 -23.84
CA GLY A 21 29.51 54.44 -22.45
C GLY A 21 29.74 53.14 -21.68
N PRO A 22 29.52 53.13 -20.35
CA PRO A 22 29.58 51.91 -19.56
C PRO A 22 28.61 50.87 -20.14
N LYS A 23 29.05 49.60 -20.15
CA LYS A 23 28.25 48.50 -20.69
C LYS A 23 26.92 48.41 -19.93
N ASN A 24 25.81 48.33 -20.66
CA ASN A 24 24.48 48.16 -20.06
C ASN A 24 24.43 46.93 -19.15
N PHE A 25 23.60 46.97 -18.11
CA PHE A 25 23.36 45.82 -17.24
C PHE A 25 22.86 44.63 -18.07
N LEU A 26 23.52 43.48 -17.92
CA LEU A 26 23.12 42.24 -18.56
C LEU A 26 21.91 41.68 -17.82
N THR A 27 20.73 41.73 -18.44
CA THR A 27 19.53 41.05 -17.96
C THR A 27 19.20 39.89 -18.88
N ASN A 28 19.02 38.70 -18.31
CA ASN A 28 18.53 37.56 -19.07
C ASN A 28 17.01 37.69 -19.27
N PRO A 29 16.48 37.35 -20.46
CA PRO A 29 15.04 37.30 -20.68
C PRO A 29 14.41 36.19 -19.81
N THR A 30 13.10 36.30 -19.55
CA THR A 30 12.36 35.28 -18.81
C THR A 30 12.42 33.94 -19.56
N LYS A 31 12.70 32.86 -18.83
CA LYS A 31 12.67 31.49 -19.37
C LYS A 31 11.27 31.21 -19.93
N GLN A 32 11.21 30.47 -21.05
CA GLN A 32 9.97 30.08 -21.74
C GLN A 32 9.75 28.58 -21.60
N GLY A 33 8.51 28.17 -21.30
CA GLY A 33 8.14 26.76 -21.09
C GLY A 33 7.19 26.55 -19.92
N GLN A 34 6.98 25.28 -19.58
CA GLN A 34 6.05 24.86 -18.54
C GLN A 34 6.85 24.40 -17.32
N GLY A 35 6.54 24.95 -16.14
CA GLY A 35 7.36 24.75 -14.93
C GLY A 35 7.61 23.30 -14.52
N ASN A 36 6.67 22.39 -14.85
CA ASN A 36 6.78 20.98 -14.49
C ASN A 36 7.46 20.10 -15.54
N THR A 37 7.54 20.57 -16.80
CA THR A 37 7.96 19.73 -17.94
C THR A 37 9.31 20.20 -18.49
N THR A 38 9.57 21.50 -18.47
CA THR A 38 10.76 22.09 -19.08
C THR A 38 11.90 22.16 -18.07
N ILE A 39 12.93 21.34 -18.27
CA ILE A 39 14.14 21.31 -17.45
C ILE A 39 14.80 22.69 -17.46
N GLY A 40 15.16 23.18 -16.26
CA GLY A 40 15.86 24.46 -16.10
C GLY A 40 14.95 25.68 -16.03
N HIS A 41 13.62 25.54 -16.11
CA HIS A 41 12.67 26.65 -15.98
C HIS A 41 12.47 27.11 -14.53
N LEU A 42 12.52 26.18 -13.58
CA LEU A 42 12.51 26.45 -12.14
C LEU A 42 13.88 26.95 -11.67
N PHE A 43 13.92 27.61 -10.51
CA PHE A 43 15.17 28.09 -9.91
C PHE A 43 16.08 26.93 -9.48
N ASN A 44 15.49 25.81 -9.06
CA ASN A 44 16.18 24.59 -8.67
C ASN A 44 15.63 23.38 -9.44
N HIS A 45 16.47 22.36 -9.61
CA HIS A 45 16.00 21.06 -10.10
C HIS A 45 15.16 20.41 -9.00
N VAL A 46 13.95 19.96 -9.34
CA VAL A 46 13.14 19.17 -8.42
C VAL A 46 13.59 17.72 -8.57
N ASN A 47 14.17 17.14 -7.51
CA ASN A 47 14.47 15.72 -7.48
C ASN A 47 13.16 14.95 -7.44
N TYR A 48 12.99 14.04 -8.39
CA TYR A 48 11.87 13.11 -8.38
C TYR A 48 12.12 12.05 -7.31
N GLU A 49 11.33 12.09 -6.24
CA GLU A 49 11.31 11.07 -5.20
C GLU A 49 10.10 10.16 -5.42
N ASN A 50 10.32 8.85 -5.37
CA ASN A 50 9.24 7.87 -5.45
C ASN A 50 8.47 7.84 -4.13
N ASP A 51 7.15 7.95 -4.21
CA ASP A 51 6.27 7.73 -3.07
C ASP A 51 6.38 6.25 -2.61
N PRO A 52 6.63 5.97 -1.31
CA PRO A 52 6.59 4.60 -0.82
C PRO A 52 5.25 3.93 -1.13
N TYR A 53 5.30 2.71 -1.70
CA TYR A 53 4.09 1.97 -2.11
C TYR A 53 3.02 1.84 -1.01
N ASN A 54 3.43 1.83 0.26
CA ASN A 54 2.54 1.69 1.41
C ASN A 54 2.13 3.03 2.05
N ARG A 55 2.47 4.20 1.48
CA ARG A 55 2.19 5.50 2.13
C ARG A 55 0.71 5.67 2.45
N GLU A 56 -0.18 5.29 1.54
CA GLU A 56 -1.63 5.36 1.78
C GLU A 56 -2.04 4.56 3.03
N LYS A 57 -1.55 3.32 3.16
CA LYS A 57 -1.83 2.46 4.32
C LYS A 57 -1.26 3.04 5.62
N GLU A 58 -0.10 3.67 5.57
CA GLU A 58 0.52 4.31 6.73
C GLU A 58 -0.26 5.55 7.16
N MET A 59 -0.70 6.38 6.20
CA MET A 59 -1.56 7.53 6.45
C MET A 59 -2.88 7.12 7.10
N ASP A 60 -3.53 6.09 6.56
CA ASP A 60 -4.77 5.51 7.11
C ASP A 60 -4.58 5.01 8.55
N LYS A 61 -3.46 4.32 8.80
CA LYS A 61 -3.13 3.81 10.14
C LYS A 61 -2.90 4.94 11.12
N ASN A 62 -2.19 5.98 10.70
CA ASN A 62 -1.90 7.16 11.51
C ASN A 62 -3.17 7.94 11.81
N GLU A 63 -4.05 8.16 10.83
CA GLU A 63 -5.32 8.85 11.02
C GLU A 63 -6.21 8.10 12.04
N ARG A 64 -6.34 6.77 11.90
CA ARG A 64 -7.08 5.95 12.87
C ARG A 64 -6.48 6.00 14.27
N ALA A 65 -5.15 6.03 14.38
CA ALA A 65 -4.47 6.14 15.68
C ALA A 65 -4.74 7.50 16.33
N ILE A 66 -4.63 8.59 15.56
CA ILE A 66 -4.95 9.95 16.01
C ILE A 66 -6.41 10.08 16.40
N HIS A 67 -7.34 9.50 15.63
CA HIS A 67 -8.76 9.51 15.98
C HIS A 67 -9.02 8.75 17.29
N LYS A 68 -8.39 7.59 17.48
CA LYS A 68 -8.51 6.81 18.71
C LYS A 68 -7.88 7.52 19.92
N SER A 69 -6.77 8.24 19.75
CA SER A 69 -6.15 8.97 20.87
C SER A 69 -6.96 10.18 21.32
N LYS A 70 -7.80 10.74 20.46
CA LYS A 70 -8.75 11.80 20.82
C LYS A 70 -9.92 11.31 21.67
N ILE A 71 -10.13 10.00 21.78
CA ILE A 71 -11.16 9.41 22.64
C ILE A 71 -10.63 9.41 24.08
N LEU A 72 -11.08 10.38 24.89
CA LEU A 72 -10.64 10.55 26.28
C LEU A 72 -11.07 9.41 27.20
N ASP A 73 -12.23 8.80 26.94
CA ASP A 73 -12.78 7.71 27.76
C ASP A 73 -13.20 6.53 26.87
N LEU A 74 -12.50 5.40 27.00
CA LEU A 74 -12.77 4.18 26.23
C LEU A 74 -14.15 3.59 26.54
N LYS A 75 -14.70 3.87 27.72
CA LYS A 75 -16.03 3.38 28.14
C LYS A 75 -17.17 4.30 27.71
N LYS A 76 -16.91 5.59 27.52
CA LYS A 76 -17.87 6.60 27.04
C LYS A 76 -17.22 7.51 25.98
N PRO A 77 -17.06 7.02 24.74
CA PRO A 77 -16.39 7.78 23.69
C PRO A 77 -17.16 9.04 23.26
N PHE A 78 -18.46 9.10 23.54
CA PHE A 78 -19.30 10.28 23.30
C PHE A 78 -19.86 10.76 24.64
N ILE A 79 -19.29 11.84 25.17
CA ILE A 79 -19.92 12.59 26.26
C ILE A 79 -20.99 13.45 25.60
N ASN A 80 -22.26 13.07 25.74
CA ASN A 80 -23.37 13.95 25.38
C ASN A 80 -23.21 15.23 26.22
N SER A 81 -23.19 16.39 25.57
CA SER A 81 -23.11 17.73 26.19
C SER A 81 -24.35 18.11 27.02
N LYS A 82 -25.16 17.13 27.42
CA LYS A 82 -26.34 17.36 28.26
C LYS A 82 -25.88 17.57 29.71
N HIS A 83 -25.90 18.82 30.14
CA HIS A 83 -25.85 19.14 31.56
C HIS A 83 -27.20 18.78 32.22
N GLY A 84 -27.16 17.95 33.26
CA GLY A 84 -28.33 17.60 34.09
C GLY A 84 -28.96 16.25 33.79
N GLN A 85 -29.99 15.92 34.58
CA GLN A 85 -30.87 14.77 34.32
C GLN A 85 -31.86 15.18 33.23
N GLY A 86 -31.75 14.59 32.04
CA GLY A 86 -32.68 14.88 30.95
C GLY A 86 -34.13 14.57 31.34
N ILE A 87 -35.08 15.29 30.74
CA ILE A 87 -36.53 15.13 30.99
C ILE A 87 -37.05 13.74 30.60
N PHE A 88 -36.37 13.09 29.65
CA PHE A 88 -36.74 11.76 29.15
C PHE A 88 -35.75 10.70 29.65
N ASN A 89 -36.28 9.50 29.90
CA ASN A 89 -35.46 8.33 30.13
C ASN A 89 -34.54 8.10 28.91
N PRO A 90 -33.22 7.91 29.10
CA PRO A 90 -32.33 7.58 27.99
C PRO A 90 -32.78 6.30 27.30
N ASP A 91 -32.59 6.22 25.99
CA ASP A 91 -32.95 5.06 25.16
C ASP A 91 -32.40 3.74 25.73
N ARG A 92 -31.25 3.79 26.41
CA ARG A 92 -30.64 2.63 27.07
C ARG A 92 -31.54 2.03 28.17
N ILE A 93 -32.26 2.89 28.93
CA ILE A 93 -33.29 2.48 29.91
C ILE A 93 -34.53 1.99 29.18
N VAL A 94 -35.04 2.76 28.20
CA VAL A 94 -36.30 2.46 27.50
C VAL A 94 -36.25 1.10 26.78
N TYR A 95 -35.12 0.76 26.16
CA TYR A 95 -34.93 -0.51 25.46
C TYR A 95 -34.28 -1.61 26.32
N GLY A 96 -34.09 -1.38 27.63
CA GLY A 96 -33.55 -2.38 28.55
C GLY A 96 -32.09 -2.79 28.28
N LEU A 97 -31.32 -1.90 27.65
CA LEU A 97 -29.90 -2.05 27.32
C LEU A 97 -28.96 -1.65 28.48
N ASP A 98 -29.51 -1.27 29.64
CA ASP A 98 -28.72 -0.94 30.84
C ASP A 98 -28.11 -2.14 31.57
N ARG A 99 -28.32 -3.35 31.06
CA ARG A 99 -27.74 -4.55 31.66
C ARG A 99 -26.21 -4.38 31.68
N PRO A 100 -25.53 -4.70 32.80
CA PRO A 100 -24.08 -4.68 32.84
C PRO A 100 -23.56 -5.62 31.74
N ILE A 101 -22.84 -5.06 30.76
CA ILE A 101 -22.15 -5.85 29.75
C ILE A 101 -21.08 -6.63 30.51
N THR A 102 -21.29 -7.91 30.74
CA THR A 102 -20.24 -8.80 31.22
C THR A 102 -19.13 -8.75 30.19
N GLU A 103 -17.98 -8.17 30.54
CA GLU A 103 -16.79 -8.21 29.70
C GLU A 103 -16.51 -9.68 29.39
N GLY A 104 -16.62 -10.05 28.11
CA GLY A 104 -16.39 -11.44 27.70
C GLY A 104 -15.02 -11.87 28.19
N ILE A 105 -14.94 -13.03 28.85
CA ILE A 105 -13.67 -13.60 29.33
C ILE A 105 -12.71 -13.65 28.14
N LYS A 106 -11.67 -12.81 28.17
CA LYS A 106 -10.64 -12.82 27.13
C LYS A 106 -9.94 -14.17 27.22
N ARG A 107 -10.17 -15.02 26.22
CA ARG A 107 -9.47 -16.30 26.11
C ARG A 107 -7.99 -16.00 25.90
N THR A 108 -7.18 -16.20 26.94
CA THR A 108 -5.73 -16.22 26.79
C THR A 108 -5.36 -17.53 26.12
N TYR A 109 -5.00 -17.46 24.85
CA TYR A 109 -4.41 -18.60 24.15
C TYR A 109 -2.98 -18.74 24.65
N ASN A 110 -2.75 -19.65 25.60
CA ASN A 110 -1.40 -20.14 25.87
C ASN A 110 -1.03 -21.03 24.68
N TYR A 111 -0.33 -20.48 23.69
CA TYR A 111 0.16 -21.24 22.56
C TYR A 111 1.47 -21.91 22.99
N PRO A 112 1.48 -23.22 23.31
CA PRO A 112 2.74 -23.93 23.43
C PRO A 112 3.39 -23.86 22.04
N GLY A 113 4.51 -23.15 21.93
CA GLY A 113 5.24 -23.05 20.67
C GLY A 113 5.43 -24.45 20.08
N VAL A 114 5.11 -24.62 18.79
CA VAL A 114 5.30 -25.90 18.12
C VAL A 114 6.79 -26.18 18.05
N GLN A 115 7.26 -27.11 18.89
CA GLN A 115 8.63 -27.61 18.82
C GLN A 115 8.70 -28.54 17.61
N HIS A 116 9.25 -28.06 16.51
CA HIS A 116 9.55 -28.91 15.37
C HIS A 116 10.74 -29.81 15.74
N PRO A 117 10.65 -31.14 15.58
CA PRO A 117 11.75 -32.07 15.90
C PRO A 117 12.98 -31.86 15.00
N LYS A 118 12.84 -31.09 13.92
CA LYS A 118 13.89 -30.77 12.98
C LYS A 118 13.85 -29.28 12.72
N ALA A 119 15.02 -28.63 12.82
CA ALA A 119 15.17 -27.25 12.37
C ALA A 119 14.67 -27.15 10.92
N PHE A 120 13.99 -26.05 10.58
CA PHE A 120 13.66 -25.75 9.20
C PHE A 120 14.93 -25.89 8.37
N LYS A 121 14.88 -26.68 7.29
CA LYS A 121 16.00 -26.74 6.35
C LYS A 121 16.22 -25.32 5.86
N ASN A 122 17.45 -24.82 5.97
CA ASN A 122 17.83 -23.56 5.33
C ASN A 122 17.42 -23.64 3.85
N ALA A 123 16.92 -22.53 3.30
CA ALA A 123 16.56 -22.46 1.89
C ALA A 123 17.69 -23.04 1.04
N ASP A 124 17.36 -23.89 0.07
CA ASP A 124 18.34 -24.58 -0.76
C ASP A 124 19.37 -23.58 -1.30
N ILE A 125 20.65 -23.96 -1.20
CA ILE A 125 21.78 -23.19 -1.70
C ILE A 125 21.48 -22.79 -3.16
N PRO A 126 21.74 -21.53 -3.58
CA PRO A 126 21.48 -21.12 -4.96
C PRO A 126 22.15 -22.09 -5.94
N LYS A 127 21.39 -22.53 -6.94
CA LYS A 127 21.79 -23.53 -7.94
C LYS A 127 23.23 -23.25 -8.43
N LYS A 128 24.14 -24.20 -8.19
CA LYS A 128 25.53 -24.13 -8.66
C LYS A 128 25.60 -24.67 -10.10
N GLY A 129 25.80 -23.79 -11.06
CA GLY A 129 26.09 -24.12 -12.47
C GLY A 129 26.25 -22.85 -13.31
N TYR A 130 26.54 -23.02 -14.61
CA TYR A 130 26.75 -21.90 -15.55
C TYR A 130 25.50 -21.01 -15.59
N ASN A 131 25.62 -19.72 -15.26
CA ASN A 131 24.51 -18.78 -15.11
C ASN A 131 23.39 -19.24 -14.14
N LYS A 132 23.72 -19.85 -12.99
CA LYS A 132 22.73 -20.33 -11.99
C LYS A 132 21.78 -21.43 -12.50
N THR A 133 22.14 -22.12 -13.58
CA THR A 133 21.41 -23.30 -14.07
C THR A 133 21.93 -24.59 -13.41
N ILE A 134 21.19 -25.70 -13.52
CA ILE A 134 21.45 -26.95 -12.80
C ILE A 134 22.64 -27.73 -13.42
N GLN A 135 23.03 -27.46 -14.67
CA GLN A 135 24.12 -28.14 -15.39
C GLN A 135 24.52 -27.33 -16.65
N LYS A 136 25.74 -27.53 -17.17
CA LYS A 136 26.17 -27.00 -18.48
C LYS A 136 25.26 -27.57 -19.57
N PHE A 137 24.82 -26.74 -20.51
CA PHE A 137 23.96 -27.17 -21.62
C PHE A 137 24.57 -28.39 -22.33
N PRO A 138 23.76 -29.39 -22.73
CA PRO A 138 24.26 -30.49 -23.56
C PRO A 138 24.87 -29.94 -24.85
N PHE A 139 25.85 -30.65 -25.39
CA PHE A 139 26.45 -30.31 -26.67
C PHE A 139 25.37 -30.35 -27.75
N TYR A 140 25.26 -29.27 -28.54
CA TYR A 140 24.29 -29.17 -29.63
C TYR A 140 24.64 -30.20 -30.70
N SER A 141 23.70 -31.08 -31.03
CA SER A 141 23.77 -32.00 -32.17
C SER A 141 22.65 -31.62 -33.14
N GLU A 142 22.97 -31.46 -34.42
CA GLU A 142 21.99 -31.22 -35.49
C GLU A 142 20.94 -32.35 -35.47
N GLU A 143 19.67 -31.98 -35.32
CA GLU A 143 18.55 -32.89 -35.04
C GLU A 143 18.37 -33.96 -36.12
N GLY A 144 18.32 -35.24 -35.72
CA GLY A 144 18.02 -36.35 -36.63
C GLY A 144 17.61 -37.65 -35.95
N ASP A 145 18.46 -38.25 -35.11
CA ASP A 145 18.31 -39.68 -34.76
C ASP A 145 18.42 -40.01 -33.26
N VAL A 146 17.82 -39.22 -32.37
CA VAL A 146 17.61 -39.72 -30.99
C VAL A 146 16.11 -39.83 -30.73
N PRO A 147 15.52 -41.04 -30.79
CA PRO A 147 14.13 -41.21 -30.39
C PRO A 147 14.02 -40.74 -28.94
N ARG A 148 13.26 -39.66 -28.74
CA ARG A 148 12.95 -39.12 -27.43
C ARG A 148 12.14 -40.18 -26.69
N ALA A 149 12.82 -41.07 -25.98
CA ALA A 149 12.18 -42.06 -25.13
C ALA A 149 11.46 -41.32 -24.01
N TRP A 150 10.16 -41.07 -24.18
CA TRP A 150 9.29 -40.66 -23.09
C TRP A 150 9.29 -41.78 -22.06
N LYS A 151 10.09 -41.63 -21.01
CA LYS A 151 9.98 -42.47 -19.83
C LYS A 151 8.62 -42.18 -19.19
N LYS A 152 7.60 -42.92 -19.59
CA LYS A 152 6.35 -42.99 -18.82
C LYS A 152 6.71 -43.57 -17.46
N THR A 153 6.76 -42.74 -16.43
CA THR A 153 6.87 -43.23 -15.06
C THR A 153 5.61 -44.03 -14.77
N ILE A 154 5.75 -45.35 -14.68
CA ILE A 154 4.67 -46.24 -14.25
C ILE A 154 4.36 -45.85 -12.80
N PRO A 155 3.12 -45.46 -12.46
CA PRO A 155 2.78 -45.14 -11.08
C PRO A 155 3.01 -46.39 -10.23
N SER A 156 3.84 -46.25 -9.20
CA SER A 156 4.02 -47.30 -8.19
C SER A 156 2.67 -47.62 -7.55
N MET A 157 2.35 -48.91 -7.33
CA MET A 157 1.11 -49.35 -6.66
C MET A 157 0.86 -48.71 -5.28
N THR A 158 1.88 -48.08 -4.67
CA THR A 158 1.77 -47.37 -3.39
C THR A 158 1.47 -45.88 -3.51
N GLN A 159 1.48 -45.29 -4.72
CA GLN A 159 1.08 -43.90 -4.92
C GLN A 159 -0.45 -43.78 -4.86
N ARG A 160 -0.97 -43.45 -3.68
CA ARG A 160 -2.37 -43.05 -3.51
C ARG A 160 -2.66 -41.87 -4.45
N ALA A 161 -3.80 -41.91 -5.14
CA ALA A 161 -4.30 -40.77 -5.90
C ALA A 161 -4.30 -39.51 -5.01
N TRP A 162 -3.98 -38.36 -5.58
CA TRP A 162 -3.92 -37.11 -4.83
C TRP A 162 -5.30 -36.77 -4.27
N ILE A 163 -5.46 -36.90 -2.94
CA ILE A 163 -6.67 -36.53 -2.22
C ILE A 163 -6.47 -35.11 -1.67
N PHE A 164 -7.39 -34.20 -1.97
CA PHE A 164 -7.44 -32.89 -1.32
C PHE A 164 -7.65 -33.09 0.19
N HIS A 165 -6.64 -32.74 1.00
CA HIS A 165 -6.76 -32.80 2.46
C HIS A 165 -7.45 -31.53 2.98
N THR A 166 -8.73 -31.35 2.66
CA THR A 166 -9.51 -30.26 3.23
C THR A 166 -10.11 -30.69 4.57
N ARG A 167 -9.49 -30.25 5.69
CA ARG A 167 -10.14 -30.22 7.01
C ARG A 167 -11.04 -28.98 7.19
N GLY A 168 -11.44 -28.36 6.08
CA GLY A 168 -12.20 -27.13 6.04
C GLY A 168 -13.60 -27.41 5.51
N THR A 169 -14.60 -26.92 6.24
CA THR A 169 -15.99 -26.81 5.80
C THR A 169 -16.04 -26.35 4.35
N LEU A 170 -16.40 -27.28 3.44
CA LEU A 170 -16.93 -26.93 2.13
C LEU A 170 -17.96 -25.83 2.36
N SER A 171 -17.82 -24.72 1.63
CA SER A 171 -18.74 -23.60 1.71
C SER A 171 -20.16 -24.12 1.52
N LYS A 172 -20.90 -24.29 2.64
CA LYS A 172 -22.32 -24.53 2.54
C LYS A 172 -22.91 -23.26 1.95
N PRO A 173 -23.69 -23.34 0.86
CA PRO A 173 -24.34 -22.15 0.31
C PRO A 173 -25.11 -21.45 1.44
N CYS A 174 -25.00 -20.12 1.49
CA CYS A 174 -25.68 -19.33 2.50
C CYS A 174 -27.21 -19.63 2.42
N PRO A 175 -27.86 -20.03 3.52
CA PRO A 175 -29.29 -20.30 3.50
C PRO A 175 -30.06 -19.04 3.07
N SER A 176 -31.06 -19.20 2.20
CA SER A 176 -31.88 -18.06 1.74
C SER A 176 -32.62 -17.40 2.91
N ILE A 177 -32.89 -16.10 2.80
CA ILE A 177 -33.58 -15.29 3.84
C ILE A 177 -34.87 -15.94 4.36
N VAL A 178 -35.56 -16.71 3.51
CA VAL A 178 -36.80 -17.43 3.85
C VAL A 178 -36.56 -18.52 4.92
N SER A 179 -35.38 -19.12 4.96
CA SER A 179 -35.05 -20.18 5.94
C SER A 179 -34.55 -19.66 7.30
N MET A 180 -34.23 -18.37 7.41
CA MET A 180 -33.82 -17.74 8.68
C MET A 180 -35.02 -17.48 9.62
N SER A 181 -36.23 -17.29 9.08
CA SER A 181 -37.42 -17.00 9.91
C SER A 181 -37.90 -18.21 10.70
N LEU A 182 -37.67 -19.44 10.20
CA LEU A 182 -38.06 -20.69 10.87
C LEU A 182 -37.10 -21.14 11.98
N ASN A 183 -35.87 -20.58 12.04
CA ASN A 183 -34.83 -21.03 12.97
C ASN A 183 -34.75 -20.25 14.30
N LYS A 184 -35.66 -19.30 14.55
CA LYS A 184 -35.71 -18.55 15.82
C LYS A 184 -36.13 -19.42 17.01
N ASN A 185 -36.84 -20.52 16.77
CA ASN A 185 -37.41 -21.36 17.83
C ASN A 185 -36.50 -22.49 18.34
N LYS A 186 -35.35 -22.76 17.71
CA LYS A 186 -34.42 -23.83 18.14
C LYS A 186 -33.21 -23.35 18.95
N ILE A 187 -32.94 -22.04 18.99
CA ILE A 187 -31.82 -21.48 19.76
C ILE A 187 -32.12 -21.43 21.27
N SER A 188 -33.39 -21.49 21.69
CA SER A 188 -33.79 -21.51 23.10
C SER A 188 -33.59 -22.87 23.80
N GLN A 189 -33.33 -23.96 23.07
CA GLN A 189 -33.22 -25.31 23.64
C GLN A 189 -31.79 -25.78 23.93
N PHE A 190 -30.76 -24.99 23.62
CA PHE A 190 -29.35 -25.34 23.88
C PHE A 190 -28.76 -24.71 25.15
N ARG A 191 -29.60 -24.23 26.06
CA ARG A 191 -29.18 -23.83 27.41
C ARG A 191 -30.14 -24.38 28.46
N ARG A 192 -29.94 -25.63 28.84
CA ARG A 192 -30.13 -26.13 30.20
C ARG A 192 -28.80 -26.71 30.65
#